data_AF-A0A932N075-F1
#
_entry.id   AF-A0A932N075-F1
#
_cell.length_a   1.000
_cell.length_b   1.000
_cell.length_c   1.000
_cell.angle_alpha   90.00
_cell.angle_beta   90.00
_cell.angle_gamma   90.00
#
_symmetry.space_group_name_H-M   'P 1'
#
loop_
_entity.id
_entity.type
_entity.pdbx_description
1 polymer ?
#
loop_
_entity_poly.entity_id
_entity_poly.type
_entity_poly.pdbx_seq_one_letter_code
_entity_poly.pdbx_strand_id
1 'polypeptide(L)'
;MIILFVFYLHTVAAIYTFTKRWQETSFTWGFLSVILIVLIFSVGWTLTDSFLKLVVEKKGFGPLFDRDAMALVLVTMIEILFLYFQTIWRNKKQAIA
;
A
#
# COMPACT_ATOMS: atom_id res chain seq x y z
N MET A 1 -7.67 -12.46 -10.64
CA MET A 1 -7.36 -11.45 -11.67
C MET A 1 -7.08 -10.08 -11.05
N ILE A 2 -7.98 -9.54 -10.21
CA ILE A 2 -7.78 -8.26 -9.49
C ILE A 2 -6.55 -8.28 -8.58
N ILE A 3 -6.31 -9.41 -7.89
CA ILE A 3 -5.11 -9.63 -7.07
C ILE A 3 -3.83 -9.25 -7.82
N LEU A 4 -3.63 -9.82 -9.02
CA LEU A 4 -2.44 -9.55 -9.84
C LEU A 4 -2.31 -8.07 -10.23
N PHE A 5 -3.44 -7.43 -10.52
CA PHE A 5 -3.46 -6.01 -10.84
C PHE A 5 -3.01 -5.15 -9.65
N VAL A 6 -3.49 -5.46 -8.44
CA VAL A 6 -3.06 -4.75 -7.22
C VAL A 6 -1.57 -4.97 -6.95
N PHE A 7 -1.08 -6.21 -7.02
CA PHE A 7 0.35 -6.50 -6.86
C PHE A 7 1.23 -5.80 -7.90
N TYR A 8 0.76 -5.70 -9.15
CA TYR A 8 1.45 -4.96 -10.20
C TYR A 8 1.59 -3.47 -9.84
N LEU A 9 0.52 -2.83 -9.36
CA LEU A 9 0.59 -1.43 -8.92
C LEU A 9 1.61 -1.22 -7.79
N HIS A 10 1.67 -2.11 -6.80
CA HIS A 10 2.66 -2.02 -5.72
C HIS A 10 4.09 -2.22 -6.24
N THR A 11 4.26 -3.11 -7.22
CA THR A 11 5.56 -3.33 -7.86
C THR A 11 6.02 -2.09 -8.61
N VAL A 12 5.12 -1.45 -9.38
CA VAL A 12 5.40 -0.17 -10.05
C VAL A 12 5.74 0.91 -9.02
N ALA A 13 5.01 1.01 -7.91
CA ALA A 13 5.28 1.95 -6.83
C ALA A 13 6.64 1.71 -6.16
N ALA A 14 7.01 0.44 -5.93
CA ALA A 14 8.30 0.06 -5.37
C ALA A 14 9.46 0.41 -6.31
N ILE A 15 9.34 0.10 -7.61
CA ILE A 15 10.34 0.46 -8.61
C ILE A 15 10.49 1.98 -8.72
N TYR A 16 9.37 2.70 -8.84
CA TYR A 16 9.39 4.16 -8.91
C TYR A 16 10.06 4.78 -7.68
N THR A 17 9.69 4.33 -6.48
CA THR A 17 10.26 4.85 -5.23
C THR A 17 11.75 4.52 -5.12
N PHE A 18 12.14 3.30 -5.48
CA PHE A 18 13.53 2.88 -5.54
C PHE A 18 14.35 3.80 -6.44
N THR A 19 13.93 3.95 -7.70
CA THR A 19 14.65 4.75 -8.70
C THR A 19 14.77 6.20 -8.25
N LYS A 20 13.69 6.78 -7.73
CA LYS A 20 13.69 8.15 -7.23
C LYS A 20 14.63 8.33 -6.04
N ARG A 21 14.55 7.47 -5.02
CA ARG A 21 15.38 7.56 -3.80
C ARG A 21 16.84 7.25 -4.06
N TRP A 22 17.12 6.34 -4.99
CA TRP A 22 18.48 6.05 -5.43
C TRP A 22 19.14 7.27 -6.07
N GLN A 23 18.41 7.98 -6.94
CA GLN A 23 18.92 9.18 -7.62
C GLN A 23 19.04 10.40 -6.69
N GLU A 24 18.13 10.59 -5.74
CA GLU A 24 18.13 11.73 -4.82
C GLU A 24 19.12 11.57 -3.64
N THR A 25 19.40 10.34 -3.23
CA THR A 25 20.14 10.08 -1.99
C THR A 25 21.26 9.06 -2.19
N SER A 26 20.97 7.77 -2.10
CA SER A 26 21.95 6.71 -2.34
C SER A 26 21.26 5.38 -2.60
N PHE A 27 22.01 4.39 -3.09
CA PHE A 27 21.51 3.04 -3.34
C PHE A 27 20.89 2.42 -2.08
N THR A 28 21.55 2.56 -0.92
CA THR A 28 21.05 2.04 0.36
C THR A 28 19.69 2.62 0.72
N TRP A 29 19.47 3.91 0.48
CA TRP A 29 18.18 4.55 0.73
C TRP A 29 17.11 4.09 -0.25
N GLY A 30 17.46 3.89 -1.52
CA GLY A 30 16.59 3.25 -2.50
C GLY A 30 16.15 1.85 -2.05
N PHE A 31 17.11 1.00 -1.69
CA PHE A 31 16.82 -0.36 -1.24
C PHE A 31 15.99 -0.40 0.05
N LEU A 32 16.33 0.44 1.04
CA LEU A 32 15.57 0.57 2.28
C LEU A 32 14.11 0.97 2.03
N SER A 33 13.86 1.84 1.05
CA SER A 33 12.51 2.26 0.69
C SER A 33 11.66 1.11 0.13
N VAL A 34 12.26 0.21 -0.65
CA VAL A 34 11.56 -0.98 -1.17
C VAL A 34 11.22 -1.94 -0.04
N ILE A 35 12.17 -2.20 0.86
CA ILE A 35 11.92 -3.05 2.05
C ILE A 35 10.76 -2.49 2.86
N LEU A 36 10.74 -1.17 3.08
CA LEU A 36 9.69 -0.53 3.84
C LEU A 36 8.32 -0.67 3.17
N ILE A 37 8.25 -0.48 1.84
CA ILE A 37 7.01 -0.69 1.06
C ILE A 37 6.51 -2.13 1.23
N VAL A 38 7.40 -3.12 1.04
CA VAL A 38 7.04 -4.54 1.17
C VAL A 38 6.55 -4.85 2.59
N LEU A 39 7.19 -4.28 3.62
CA LEU A 39 6.80 -4.48 5.01
C LEU A 39 5.44 -3.89 5.30
N ILE A 40 5.20 -2.63 4.92
CA ILE A 40 3.91 -1.94 5.12
C ILE A 40 2.80 -2.68 4.39
N PHE A 41 3.04 -3.06 3.14
CA PHE A 41 2.08 -3.82 2.34
C PHE A 41 1.77 -5.18 2.96
N SER A 42 2.80 -5.95 3.36
CA SER A 42 2.63 -7.29 3.95
C SER A 42 1.84 -7.25 5.27
N VAL A 43 2.21 -6.32 6.16
CA VAL A 43 1.51 -6.12 7.44
C VAL A 43 0.09 -5.61 7.19
N GLY A 44 -0.08 -4.60 6.34
CA GLY A 44 -1.39 -4.02 6.01
C GLY A 44 -2.34 -5.03 5.38
N TRP A 45 -1.86 -5.88 4.47
CA TRP A 45 -2.64 -6.94 3.86
C TRP A 45 -3.05 -7.99 4.89
N THR A 46 -2.12 -8.42 5.76
CA THR A 46 -2.42 -9.39 6.83
C THR A 46 -3.49 -8.85 7.79
N LEU A 47 -3.40 -7.57 8.17
CA LEU A 47 -4.38 -6.93 9.06
C LEU A 47 -5.75 -6.80 8.40
N THR A 48 -5.79 -6.40 7.12
CA THR A 48 -7.04 -6.24 6.38
C THR A 48 -7.73 -7.57 6.09
N ASP A 49 -6.98 -8.63 5.74
CA ASP A 49 -7.55 -9.99 5.61
C ASP A 49 -8.05 -10.52 6.95
N SER A 50 -7.31 -10.29 8.04
CA SER A 50 -7.75 -10.66 9.40
C SER A 50 -9.04 -9.94 9.80
N PHE A 51 -9.17 -8.65 9.47
CA PHE A 51 -10.39 -7.90 9.70
C PHE A 51 -11.55 -8.42 8.84
N LEU A 52 -11.32 -8.65 7.55
CA LEU A 52 -12.35 -9.15 6.64
C LEU A 52 -12.79 -10.57 6.98
N LYS A 53 -11.94 -11.40 7.58
CA LYS A 53 -12.34 -12.73 8.10
C LYS A 53 -13.48 -12.65 9.11
N LEU A 54 -13.60 -11.54 9.83
CA LEU A 54 -14.66 -11.33 10.84
C LEU A 54 -16.00 -10.90 10.21
N VAL A 55 -15.96 -10.32 9.02
CA VAL A 55 -17.13 -9.64 8.40
C VAL A 55 -17.58 -10.33 7.11
N VAL A 56 -16.67 -11.04 6.43
CA VAL A 56 -16.87 -11.55 5.07
C VAL A 56 -16.48 -13.03 4.97
N GLU A 57 -17.36 -13.82 4.37
CA GLU A 57 -17.11 -15.22 4.05
C GLU A 57 -16.00 -15.38 3.00
N LYS A 58 -15.35 -16.56 2.94
CA LYS A 58 -14.23 -16.81 2.00
C LYS A 58 -14.57 -16.50 0.54
N LYS A 59 -15.81 -16.73 0.12
CA LYS A 59 -16.26 -16.53 -1.27
C LYS A 59 -16.33 -15.04 -1.66
N GLY A 60 -16.33 -14.13 -0.68
CA GLY A 60 -16.50 -12.70 -0.92
C GLY A 60 -17.76 -12.40 -1.72
N PHE A 61 -17.66 -11.47 -2.67
CA PHE A 61 -18.75 -11.10 -3.57
C PHE A 61 -18.75 -11.89 -4.89
N GLY A 62 -17.79 -12.80 -5.10
CA GLY A 62 -17.72 -13.65 -6.29
C GLY A 62 -16.30 -14.16 -6.58
N PRO A 63 -16.13 -15.00 -7.61
CA PRO A 63 -14.84 -15.64 -7.92
C PRO A 63 -13.71 -14.67 -8.30
N LEU A 64 -14.07 -13.48 -8.79
CA LEU A 64 -13.11 -12.43 -9.17
C LEU A 64 -12.80 -11.46 -8.01
N PHE A 65 -13.67 -11.42 -7.01
CA PHE A 65 -13.61 -10.52 -5.87
C PHE A 65 -13.91 -11.31 -4.58
N ASP A 66 -13.04 -12.28 -4.35
CA ASP A 66 -13.02 -13.04 -3.12
C ASP A 66 -12.50 -12.16 -1.97
N ARG A 67 -12.54 -12.70 -0.76
CA ARG A 67 -12.13 -11.95 0.43
C ARG A 67 -10.69 -11.46 0.36
N ASP A 68 -9.81 -12.20 -0.30
CA ASP A 68 -8.41 -11.83 -0.43
C ASP A 68 -8.23 -10.62 -1.38
N ALA A 69 -8.91 -10.63 -2.52
CA ALA A 69 -8.97 -9.46 -3.41
C ALA A 69 -9.57 -8.24 -2.69
N MET A 70 -10.57 -8.44 -1.82
CA MET A 70 -11.12 -7.37 -0.99
C MET A 70 -10.11 -6.81 0.00
N ALA A 71 -9.32 -7.68 0.66
CA ALA A 71 -8.27 -7.28 1.58
C ALA A 71 -7.23 -6.42 0.88
N LEU A 72 -6.81 -6.84 -0.31
CA LEU A 72 -5.87 -6.11 -1.16
C LEU A 72 -6.40 -4.73 -1.59
N VAL A 73 -7.67 -4.63 -1.95
CA VAL A 73 -8.27 -3.31 -2.24
C VAL A 73 -8.33 -2.44 -0.98
N LEU A 74 -8.70 -3.02 0.16
CA LEU A 74 -8.81 -2.30 1.42
C LEU A 74 -7.46 -1.74 1.89
N VAL A 75 -6.37 -2.54 1.81
CA VAL A 75 -5.03 -2.05 2.18
C VAL A 75 -4.60 -0.90 1.27
N THR A 76 -4.82 -1.00 -0.05
CA THR A 76 -4.49 0.08 -0.99
C THR A 76 -5.29 1.35 -0.70
N MET A 77 -6.57 1.24 -0.34
CA MET A 77 -7.37 2.40 0.07
C MET A 77 -6.82 3.06 1.34
N ILE A 78 -6.41 2.26 2.34
CA ILE A 78 -5.83 2.77 3.58
C ILE A 78 -4.49 3.45 3.30
N GLU A 79 -3.64 2.90 2.43
CA GLU A 79 -2.37 3.49 2.04
C GLU A 79 -2.57 4.85 1.34
N ILE A 80 -3.52 4.94 0.41
CA ILE A 80 -3.87 6.20 -0.25
C ILE A 80 -4.35 7.23 0.77
N LEU A 81 -5.21 6.82 1.71
CA LEU A 81 -5.70 7.70 2.77
C LEU A 81 -4.57 8.19 3.69
N PHE A 82 -3.62 7.31 4.02
CA PHE A 82 -2.45 7.66 4.81
C PHE A 82 -1.55 8.67 4.09
N LEU A 83 -1.27 8.46 2.80
CA LEU A 83 -0.48 9.38 1.97
C LEU A 83 -1.17 10.74 1.81
N TYR A 84 -2.48 10.74 1.57
CA TYR A 84 -3.29 11.95 1.46
C TYR A 84 -3.30 12.74 2.78
N PHE A 85 -3.53 12.06 3.90
CA PHE A 85 -3.51 12.67 5.23
C PHE A 85 -2.13 13.27 5.55
N GLN A 86 -1.05 12.52 5.30
CA GLN A 86 0.32 13.02 5.49
C GLN A 86 0.58 14.30 4.68
N THR A 87 0.08 14.36 3.45
CA THR A 87 0.28 15.52 2.56
C THR A 87 -0.46 16.76 3.06
N ILE A 88 -1.72 16.62 3.47
CA ILE A 88 -2.50 17.74 4.05
C ILE A 88 -1.88 18.24 5.34
N TRP A 89 -1.49 17.31 6.22
CA TRP A 89 -0.92 17.66 7.52
C TRP A 89 0.42 18.38 7.38
N ARG A 90 1.23 17.99 6.39
CA ARG A 90 2.47 18.68 6.03
C ARG A 90 2.21 20.09 5.47
N ASN A 91 1.21 20.26 4.61
CA ASN A 91 0.87 21.58 4.05
C ASN A 91 0.38 22.57 5.11
N LYS A 92 -0.39 22.11 6.12
CA LYS A 92 -0.74 22.95 7.28
C LYS A 92 0.48 23.38 8.08
N LYS A 93 1.48 22.52 8.24
CA LYS A 93 2.69 22.82 9.02
C LYS A 93 3.61 23.85 8.33
N GLN A 94 3.61 23.91 7.00
CA GLN A 94 4.35 24.93 6.23
C GLN A 94 3.61 26.27 6.10
N ALA A 95 2.29 26.30 6.31
CA ALA A 95 1.51 27.55 6.31
C ALA A 95 1.58 28.30 7.66
N ILE A 96 2.15 27.69 8.70
CA ILE A 96 2.25 28.23 10.07
C ILE A 96 3.72 28.52 10.46
N ALA A 97 4.69 28.09 9.64
CA ALA A 97 6.12 28.35 9.81
C ALA A 97 6.56 29.52 8.92
#